data_AF-A0A2M6WZ91-F1
#
_entry.id   AF-A0A2M6WZ91-F1
#
_cell.length_a   1.000
_cell.length_b   1.000
_cell.length_c   1.000
_cell.angle_alpha   90.00
_cell.angle_beta   90.00
_cell.angle_gamma   90.00
#
_symmetry.space_group_name_H-M   'P 1'
#
loop_
_entity.id
_entity.type
_entity.pdbx_description
1 polymer ?
#
loop_
_entity_poly.entity_id
_entity_poly.type
_entity_poly.pdbx_seq_one_letter_code
_entity_poly.pdbx_strand_id
1 'polypeptide(L)'
;MVNPASSAAAGPAADSSIRPLRDRQLQALWQLSDAPAGTPPHAILRLCKQAPDPETAVRQILKEITPTSAALERKWRELIYDVWAAHHPDAPLLVDIPLRAGDVIETAALLDARAYLRLLEEKPLQMVQEEGEWLLEADAAYQVALQLPSLTGSPKIRLENEWQHHTPRRLRATLEALRLVRRQQGRLQLVKSRYQRFLDLPVTQQYYYLWHAEAYHVEWAAFAGIWGDYIHILQENLALLWSLCDAVLPGMPVNLRRWNQEVWDTYYPLWEQEGLLDKHRNFTALMSVVRIHSLPTAVTQMVVKDFFERYGLASTEGEHLAYTDHGYNLLSAEQSEDLPCALDLLH
;
A
#
# COMPACT_ATOMS: atom_id res chain seq x y z
N MET A 1 -39.54 -25.37 -39.10
CA MET A 1 -38.75 -26.46 -38.48
C MET A 1 -37.28 -26.05 -38.49
N VAL A 2 -36.66 -26.07 -37.30
CA VAL A 2 -35.21 -26.04 -36.99
C VAL A 2 -34.43 -24.70 -37.13
N ASN A 3 -34.11 -24.12 -35.96
CA ASN A 3 -32.88 -23.36 -35.61
C ASN A 3 -31.91 -24.38 -34.93
N PRO A 4 -30.63 -24.11 -34.58
CA PRO A 4 -29.62 -23.10 -34.98
C PRO A 4 -28.16 -23.66 -35.11
N ALA A 5 -27.17 -22.84 -35.49
CA ALA A 5 -25.75 -22.92 -35.06
C ALA A 5 -25.08 -21.58 -35.44
N SER A 6 -24.61 -20.68 -34.55
CA SER A 6 -23.69 -20.79 -33.40
C SER A 6 -22.24 -21.11 -33.77
N SER A 7 -21.34 -20.21 -33.36
CA SER A 7 -19.91 -20.43 -33.06
C SER A 7 -18.97 -20.55 -34.27
N ALA A 8 -17.82 -19.86 -34.40
CA ALA A 8 -17.06 -19.01 -33.50
C ALA A 8 -16.25 -18.01 -34.33
N ALA A 9 -16.19 -16.76 -33.88
CA ALA A 9 -15.09 -15.88 -34.20
C ALA A 9 -13.83 -16.48 -33.57
N ALA A 10 -12.87 -16.86 -34.40
CA ALA A 10 -11.54 -17.23 -33.98
C ALA A 10 -10.88 -16.02 -33.30
N GLY A 11 -10.83 -16.04 -31.97
CA GLY A 11 -9.90 -15.19 -31.22
C GLY A 11 -8.45 -15.55 -31.57
N PRO A 12 -7.49 -14.63 -31.38
CA PRO A 12 -6.11 -14.88 -31.74
C PRO A 12 -5.61 -16.07 -30.92
N ALA A 13 -5.03 -17.05 -31.62
CA ALA A 13 -4.29 -18.12 -31.00
C ALA A 13 -3.19 -17.50 -30.14
N ALA A 14 -3.40 -17.45 -28.82
CA ALA A 14 -2.36 -17.18 -27.85
C ALA A 14 -1.20 -18.13 -28.17
N ASP A 15 -0.09 -17.53 -28.57
CA ASP A 15 0.93 -18.14 -29.39
C ASP A 15 1.53 -19.40 -28.74
N SER A 16 1.10 -20.56 -29.24
CA SER A 16 1.52 -21.90 -28.80
C SER A 16 3.03 -22.16 -28.94
N SER A 17 3.76 -21.24 -29.56
CA SER A 17 5.22 -21.27 -29.74
C SER A 17 6.02 -20.84 -28.50
N ILE A 18 5.43 -20.11 -27.55
CA ILE A 18 6.12 -19.57 -26.36
C ILE A 18 6.24 -20.63 -25.24
N ARG A 19 5.23 -21.50 -25.10
CA ARG A 19 5.23 -22.61 -24.12
C ARG A 19 6.42 -23.58 -24.26
N PRO A 20 6.77 -24.09 -25.46
CA PRO A 20 7.90 -25.01 -25.59
C PRO A 20 9.27 -24.35 -25.34
N LEU A 21 9.38 -23.03 -25.46
CA LEU A 21 10.59 -22.28 -25.10
C LEU A 21 10.76 -22.17 -23.58
N ARG A 22 9.67 -21.90 -22.85
CA ARG A 22 9.66 -21.80 -21.38
C ARG A 22 9.92 -23.15 -20.69
N ASP A 23 9.35 -24.24 -21.22
CA ASP A 23 9.61 -25.60 -20.71
C ASP A 23 11.09 -26.01 -20.88
N ARG A 24 11.72 -25.57 -21.98
CA ARG A 24 13.17 -25.78 -22.22
C ARG A 24 14.05 -24.96 -21.30
N GLN A 25 13.68 -23.71 -21.02
CA GLN A 25 14.39 -22.85 -20.07
C GLN A 25 14.29 -23.40 -18.63
N LEU A 26 13.12 -23.90 -18.24
CA LEU A 26 12.90 -24.57 -16.96
C LEU A 26 13.74 -25.83 -16.81
N GLN A 27 13.77 -26.68 -17.85
CA GLN A 27 14.63 -27.86 -17.87
C GLN A 27 16.12 -27.50 -17.80
N ALA A 28 16.54 -26.46 -18.50
CA ALA A 28 17.93 -26.00 -18.47
C ALA A 28 18.34 -25.47 -17.10
N LEU A 29 17.52 -24.63 -16.45
CA LEU A 29 17.81 -24.12 -15.10
C LEU A 29 17.78 -25.24 -14.05
N TRP A 30 16.87 -26.21 -14.20
CA TRP A 30 16.81 -27.41 -13.35
C TRP A 30 18.07 -28.27 -13.46
N GLN A 31 18.59 -28.48 -14.68
CA GLN A 31 19.85 -29.21 -14.89
C GLN A 31 21.10 -28.47 -14.40
N LEU A 32 21.08 -27.14 -14.41
CA LEU A 32 22.18 -26.31 -13.94
C LEU A 32 22.20 -26.12 -12.41
N SER A 33 21.15 -26.54 -11.72
CA SER A 33 21.04 -26.50 -10.27
C SER A 33 21.43 -27.86 -9.71
N ASP A 34 22.37 -27.92 -8.77
CA ASP A 34 22.79 -29.19 -8.15
C ASP A 34 21.61 -29.78 -7.36
N ALA A 35 20.91 -30.74 -7.96
CA ALA A 35 19.81 -31.44 -7.32
C ALA A 35 20.06 -32.96 -7.33
N PRO A 36 20.63 -33.55 -6.25
CA PRO A 36 20.82 -35.00 -6.17
C PRO A 36 19.50 -35.78 -6.07
N ALA A 37 18.35 -35.13 -5.85
CA ALA A 37 17.01 -35.73 -5.79
C ALA A 37 15.88 -34.68 -5.86
N GLY A 38 16.04 -33.61 -6.65
CA GLY A 38 15.18 -32.42 -6.59
C GLY A 38 13.81 -32.56 -7.24
N THR A 39 12.87 -31.72 -6.77
CA THR A 39 11.51 -31.57 -7.27
C THR A 39 11.50 -31.43 -8.81
N PRO A 40 10.80 -32.31 -9.54
CA PRO A 40 10.88 -32.36 -11.00
C PRO A 40 10.19 -31.14 -11.65
N PRO A 41 10.54 -30.76 -12.90
CA PRO A 41 10.01 -29.56 -13.57
C PRO A 41 8.49 -29.41 -13.57
N HIS A 42 7.75 -30.52 -13.69
CA HIS A 42 6.28 -30.51 -13.63
C HIS A 42 5.74 -30.13 -12.25
N ALA A 43 6.46 -30.45 -11.18
CA ALA A 43 6.11 -30.07 -9.82
C ALA A 43 6.44 -28.59 -9.56
N ILE A 44 7.50 -28.04 -10.18
CA ILE A 44 7.81 -26.61 -10.18
C ILE A 44 6.68 -25.81 -10.85
N LEU A 45 6.24 -26.23 -12.04
CA LEU A 45 5.10 -25.61 -12.74
C LEU A 45 3.84 -25.65 -11.88
N ARG A 46 3.60 -26.77 -11.18
CA ARG A 46 2.48 -26.90 -10.26
C ARG A 46 2.58 -25.93 -9.09
N LEU A 47 3.76 -25.75 -8.50
CA LEU A 47 4.00 -24.77 -7.43
C LEU A 47 3.76 -23.34 -7.93
N CYS A 48 4.28 -22.97 -9.11
CA CYS A 48 3.99 -21.67 -9.72
C CYS A 48 2.49 -21.45 -9.93
N LYS A 49 1.76 -22.46 -10.40
CA LYS A 49 0.32 -22.35 -10.65
C LYS A 49 -0.50 -22.25 -9.34
N GLN A 50 -0.04 -22.87 -8.27
CA GLN A 50 -0.76 -22.92 -6.99
C GLN A 50 -0.39 -21.76 -6.05
N ALA A 51 0.75 -21.11 -6.31
CA ALA A 51 1.20 -20.01 -5.48
C ALA A 51 0.30 -18.77 -5.68
N PRO A 52 -0.09 -18.09 -4.59
CA PRO A 52 -0.89 -16.87 -4.66
C PRO A 52 -0.15 -15.68 -5.27
N ASP A 53 1.19 -15.75 -5.35
CA ASP A 53 2.03 -14.70 -5.90
C ASP A 53 3.38 -15.26 -6.40
N PRO A 54 4.07 -14.56 -7.32
CA PRO A 54 5.34 -15.05 -7.87
C PRO A 54 6.45 -15.14 -6.81
N GLU A 55 6.46 -14.32 -5.76
CA GLU A 55 7.46 -14.41 -4.69
C GLU A 55 7.22 -15.60 -3.76
N THR A 56 5.96 -15.96 -3.51
CA THR A 56 5.60 -17.20 -2.82
C THR A 56 5.99 -18.41 -3.66
N ALA A 57 5.81 -18.36 -4.98
CA ALA A 57 6.32 -19.39 -5.88
C ALA A 57 7.85 -19.48 -5.80
N VAL A 58 8.56 -18.34 -5.88
CA VAL A 58 10.02 -18.25 -5.75
C VAL A 58 10.48 -18.89 -4.44
N ARG A 59 9.88 -18.52 -3.31
CA ARG A 59 10.27 -19.06 -2.00
C ARG A 59 10.03 -20.57 -1.90
N GLN A 60 8.90 -21.06 -2.41
CA GLN A 60 8.59 -22.49 -2.41
C GLN A 60 9.57 -23.27 -3.30
N ILE A 61 9.93 -22.72 -4.46
CA ILE A 61 10.80 -23.38 -5.43
C ILE A 61 12.26 -23.31 -5.00
N LEU A 62 12.74 -22.18 -4.48
CA LEU A 62 14.11 -22.03 -3.97
C LEU A 62 14.38 -22.80 -2.67
N LYS A 63 13.33 -23.21 -1.94
CA LYS A 63 13.45 -24.19 -0.84
C LYS A 63 13.71 -25.60 -1.35
N GLU A 64 13.21 -25.92 -2.53
CA GLU A 64 13.30 -27.24 -3.18
C GLU A 64 14.52 -27.35 -4.11
N ILE A 65 14.98 -26.20 -4.62
CA ILE A 65 16.08 -26.06 -5.57
C ILE A 65 17.01 -24.99 -5.01
N THR A 66 18.03 -25.42 -4.26
CA THR A 66 19.05 -24.52 -3.72
C THR A 66 20.00 -24.10 -4.85
N PRO A 67 19.97 -22.85 -5.34
CA PRO A 67 20.85 -22.43 -6.41
C PRO A 67 22.30 -22.34 -5.91
N THR A 68 23.25 -22.74 -6.74
CA THR A 68 24.69 -22.74 -6.41
C THR A 68 25.34 -21.35 -6.54
N SER A 69 24.64 -20.36 -7.11
CA SER A 69 25.12 -18.99 -7.26
C SER A 69 23.99 -17.96 -7.27
N ALA A 70 24.31 -16.72 -6.88
CA ALA A 70 23.37 -15.60 -6.93
C ALA A 70 22.86 -15.29 -8.35
N ALA A 71 23.70 -15.50 -9.38
CA ALA A 71 23.29 -15.34 -10.77
C ALA A 71 22.25 -16.40 -11.19
N LEU A 72 22.38 -17.63 -10.68
CA LEU A 72 21.42 -18.71 -10.94
C LEU A 72 20.12 -18.50 -10.15
N GLU A 73 20.20 -18.01 -8.91
CA GLU A 73 19.03 -17.61 -8.13
C GLU A 73 18.22 -16.53 -8.84
N ARG A 74 18.89 -15.50 -9.39
CA ARG A 74 18.24 -14.45 -10.18
C ARG A 74 17.52 -15.00 -11.41
N LYS A 75 18.16 -15.91 -12.16
CA LYS A 75 17.52 -16.57 -13.32
C LYS A 75 16.33 -17.44 -12.94
N TRP A 76 16.40 -18.10 -11.78
CA TRP A 76 15.26 -18.83 -11.23
C TRP A 76 14.10 -17.90 -10.90
N ARG A 77 14.37 -16.78 -10.23
CA ARG A 77 13.36 -15.76 -9.95
C ARG A 77 12.70 -15.28 -11.24
N GLU A 78 13.48 -14.81 -12.22
CA GLU A 78 12.97 -14.35 -13.51
C GLU A 78 12.06 -15.39 -14.20
N LEU A 79 12.50 -16.65 -14.28
CA LEU A 79 11.68 -17.70 -14.89
C LEU A 79 10.41 -18.03 -14.10
N ILE A 80 10.48 -18.05 -12.77
CA ILE A 80 9.31 -18.34 -11.92
C ILE A 80 8.27 -17.25 -12.06
N TYR A 81 8.70 -15.99 -12.10
CA TYR A 81 7.85 -14.85 -12.39
C TYR A 81 7.19 -14.98 -13.76
N ASP A 82 7.95 -15.28 -14.81
CA ASP A 82 7.41 -15.47 -16.17
C ASP A 82 6.38 -16.62 -16.25
N VAL A 83 6.65 -17.73 -15.57
CA VAL A 83 5.75 -18.89 -15.52
C VAL A 83 4.50 -18.56 -14.72
N TRP A 84 4.64 -17.90 -13.58
CA TRP A 84 3.51 -17.47 -12.75
C TRP A 84 2.62 -16.49 -13.52
N ALA A 85 3.21 -15.48 -14.16
CA ALA A 85 2.52 -14.50 -15.01
C ALA A 85 1.72 -15.16 -16.13
N ALA A 86 2.31 -16.17 -16.78
CA ALA A 86 1.65 -16.93 -17.85
C ALA A 86 0.39 -17.67 -17.39
N HIS A 87 0.35 -18.05 -16.11
CA HIS A 87 -0.77 -18.76 -15.51
C HIS A 87 -1.79 -17.84 -14.85
N HIS A 88 -1.43 -16.57 -14.63
CA HIS A 88 -2.28 -15.55 -14.01
C HIS A 88 -2.28 -14.27 -14.88
N PRO A 89 -2.78 -14.34 -16.13
CA PRO A 89 -2.65 -13.25 -17.12
C PRO A 89 -3.42 -11.98 -16.76
N ASP A 90 -4.43 -12.09 -15.90
CA ASP A 90 -5.25 -10.98 -15.42
C ASP A 90 -4.73 -10.40 -14.09
N ALA A 91 -3.66 -10.97 -13.52
CA ALA A 91 -3.04 -10.44 -12.31
C ALA A 91 -2.03 -9.36 -12.72
N PRO A 92 -2.28 -8.08 -12.40
CA PRO A 92 -1.28 -7.05 -12.63
C PRO A 92 -0.06 -7.36 -11.79
N LEU A 93 1.08 -7.54 -12.42
CA LEU A 93 2.30 -7.87 -11.73
C LEU A 93 3.10 -6.61 -11.46
N LEU A 94 3.15 -6.18 -10.20
CA LEU A 94 4.24 -5.35 -9.69
C LEU A 94 5.50 -6.24 -9.60
N VAL A 95 6.11 -6.56 -10.76
CA VAL A 95 7.35 -7.36 -10.81
C VAL A 95 8.54 -6.55 -10.29
N ASP A 96 8.47 -5.23 -10.43
CA ASP A 96 9.65 -4.37 -10.34
C ASP A 96 9.81 -3.65 -9.00
N ILE A 97 8.85 -3.75 -8.06
CA ILE A 97 9.06 -3.20 -6.72
C ILE A 97 9.93 -4.19 -5.93
N PRO A 98 11.14 -3.82 -5.46
CA PRO A 98 12.04 -4.70 -4.74
C PRO A 98 11.61 -4.88 -3.26
N LEU A 99 10.36 -5.29 -3.05
CA LEU A 99 9.75 -5.58 -1.75
C LEU A 99 9.57 -7.08 -1.58
N ARG A 100 10.01 -7.63 -0.45
CA ARG A 100 9.71 -9.03 -0.12
C ARG A 100 8.41 -9.08 0.68
N ALA A 101 7.61 -10.12 0.45
CA ALA A 101 6.39 -10.34 1.22
C ALA A 101 6.63 -10.37 2.74
N GLY A 102 7.79 -10.87 3.18
CA GLY A 102 8.16 -10.89 4.61
C GLY A 102 8.33 -9.50 5.23
N ASP A 103 8.72 -8.50 4.45
CA ASP A 103 9.00 -7.15 4.94
C ASP A 103 7.71 -6.37 5.19
N VAL A 104 6.64 -6.70 4.45
CA VAL A 104 5.38 -5.93 4.44
C VAL A 104 4.19 -6.65 5.08
N ILE A 105 4.26 -7.98 5.27
CA ILE A 105 3.13 -8.79 5.77
C ILE A 105 2.69 -8.43 7.19
N GLU A 106 3.58 -7.87 7.99
CA GLU A 106 3.32 -7.47 9.38
C GLU A 106 3.15 -5.95 9.55
N THR A 107 3.09 -5.19 8.45
CA THR A 107 2.87 -3.74 8.53
C THR A 107 1.49 -3.43 9.11
N ALA A 108 1.43 -2.39 9.94
CA ALA A 108 0.18 -1.96 10.57
C ALA A 108 -0.91 -1.64 9.53
N ALA A 109 -0.54 -1.01 8.42
CA ALA A 109 -1.46 -0.72 7.32
C ALA A 109 -2.19 -1.97 6.80
N LEU A 110 -1.44 -3.03 6.48
CA LEU A 110 -2.01 -4.25 5.92
C LEU A 110 -2.84 -5.03 6.95
N LEU A 111 -2.34 -5.14 8.18
CA LEU A 111 -3.03 -5.83 9.27
C LEU A 111 -4.35 -5.13 9.62
N ASP A 112 -4.34 -3.81 9.73
CA ASP A 112 -5.55 -3.01 9.98
C ASP A 112 -6.55 -3.11 8.83
N ALA A 113 -6.09 -2.99 7.58
CA ALA A 113 -6.97 -3.09 6.40
C ALA A 113 -7.69 -4.43 6.36
N ARG A 114 -6.98 -5.54 6.61
CA ARG A 114 -7.57 -6.88 6.66
C ARG A 114 -8.57 -7.03 7.81
N ALA A 115 -8.25 -6.50 8.99
CA ALA A 115 -9.16 -6.52 10.13
C ALA A 115 -10.45 -5.73 9.84
N TYR A 116 -10.32 -4.53 9.27
CA TYR A 116 -11.44 -3.68 8.88
C TYR A 116 -12.32 -4.35 7.81
N LEU A 117 -11.72 -4.94 6.77
CA LEU A 117 -12.48 -5.60 5.71
C LEU A 117 -13.21 -6.85 6.22
N ARG A 118 -12.57 -7.66 7.07
CA ARG A 118 -13.22 -8.81 7.71
C ARG A 118 -14.42 -8.39 8.56
N LEU A 119 -14.29 -7.31 9.32
CA LEU A 119 -15.40 -6.71 10.06
C LEU A 119 -16.62 -6.41 9.18
N LEU A 120 -16.37 -5.79 8.03
CA LEU A 120 -17.43 -5.45 7.06
C LEU A 120 -17.99 -6.68 6.32
N GLU A 121 -17.20 -7.75 6.19
CA GLU A 121 -17.64 -9.03 5.66
C GLU A 121 -18.69 -9.68 6.56
N GLU A 122 -18.46 -9.63 7.88
CA GLU A 122 -19.39 -10.14 8.89
C GLU A 122 -20.68 -9.32 8.94
N LYS A 123 -20.56 -7.99 8.96
CA LYS A 123 -21.72 -7.10 9.07
C LYS A 123 -21.46 -5.70 8.49
N PRO A 124 -22.35 -5.19 7.62
CA PRO A 124 -22.35 -3.78 7.24
C PRO A 124 -22.45 -2.85 8.45
N LEU A 125 -21.64 -1.79 8.48
CA LEU A 125 -21.59 -0.83 9.57
C LEU A 125 -22.52 0.34 9.31
N GLN A 126 -23.20 0.83 10.36
CA GLN A 126 -24.11 1.95 10.26
C GLN A 126 -23.32 3.26 10.12
N MET A 127 -23.76 4.10 9.18
CA MET A 127 -23.22 5.44 9.00
C MET A 127 -24.27 6.50 9.34
N VAL A 128 -23.78 7.64 9.83
CA VAL A 128 -24.55 8.85 10.11
C VAL A 128 -23.97 10.02 9.34
N GLN A 129 -24.80 10.97 8.94
CA GLN A 129 -24.34 12.18 8.29
C GLN A 129 -24.17 13.29 9.32
N GLU A 130 -22.95 13.76 9.51
CA GLU A 130 -22.60 14.81 10.46
C GLU A 130 -21.70 15.84 9.78
N GLU A 131 -22.02 17.12 9.95
CA GLU A 131 -21.23 18.24 9.41
C GLU A 131 -20.96 18.14 7.88
N GLY A 132 -21.85 17.48 7.14
CA GLY A 132 -21.73 17.29 5.69
C GLY A 132 -20.96 16.04 5.27
N GLU A 133 -20.32 15.33 6.19
CA GLU A 133 -19.60 14.07 5.94
C GLU A 133 -20.43 12.86 6.40
N TRP A 134 -20.20 11.71 5.75
CA TRP A 134 -20.73 10.43 6.21
C TRP A 134 -19.69 9.72 7.07
N LEU A 135 -20.03 9.48 8.33
CA LEU A 135 -19.15 8.91 9.34
C LEU A 135 -19.74 7.61 9.86
N LEU A 136 -18.89 6.76 10.42
CA LEU A 136 -19.38 5.65 11.23
C LEU A 136 -20.10 6.18 12.49
N GLU A 137 -21.23 5.54 12.81
CA GLU A 137 -21.89 5.76 14.10
C GLU A 137 -20.95 5.42 15.26
N ALA A 138 -21.09 6.09 16.40
CA ALA A 138 -20.28 5.94 17.61
C ALA A 138 -19.91 4.49 17.95
N ASP A 139 -20.92 3.62 18.08
CA ASP A 139 -20.72 2.22 18.45
C ASP A 139 -19.98 1.45 17.35
N ALA A 140 -20.25 1.74 16.07
CA ALA A 140 -19.56 1.12 14.94
C ALA A 140 -18.08 1.56 14.88
N ALA A 141 -17.81 2.85 15.04
CA ALA A 141 -16.46 3.40 15.09
C ALA A 141 -15.64 2.79 16.25
N TYR A 142 -16.27 2.67 17.43
CA TYR A 142 -15.67 2.02 18.59
C TYR A 142 -15.35 0.54 18.34
N GLN A 143 -16.28 -0.20 17.72
CA GLN A 143 -16.05 -1.61 17.36
C GLN A 143 -14.91 -1.78 16.37
N VAL A 144 -14.82 -0.91 15.36
CA VAL A 144 -13.69 -0.91 14.42
C VAL A 144 -12.39 -0.67 15.18
N ALA A 145 -12.31 0.40 15.98
CA ALA A 145 -11.12 0.74 16.74
C ALA A 145 -10.71 -0.39 17.72
N LEU A 146 -11.66 -1.15 18.25
CA LEU A 146 -11.38 -2.31 19.10
C LEU A 146 -10.60 -3.42 18.38
N GLN A 147 -10.85 -3.60 17.09
CA GLN A 147 -10.34 -4.73 16.33
C GLN A 147 -9.11 -4.41 15.46
N LEU A 148 -8.77 -3.14 15.28
CA LEU A 148 -7.55 -2.76 14.55
C LEU A 148 -6.29 -3.16 15.34
N PRO A 149 -5.41 -4.01 14.77
CA PRO A 149 -4.18 -4.45 15.42
C PRO A 149 -3.28 -3.30 15.88
N SER A 150 -3.14 -2.24 15.08
CA SER A 150 -2.30 -1.08 15.41
C SER A 150 -2.74 -0.31 16.66
N LEU A 151 -4.02 -0.46 17.05
CA LEU A 151 -4.61 0.21 18.21
C LEU A 151 -4.67 -0.73 19.43
N THR A 152 -4.03 -1.89 19.38
CA THR A 152 -3.97 -2.83 20.50
C THR A 152 -3.13 -2.23 21.62
N GLY A 153 -3.77 -1.91 22.75
CA GLY A 153 -3.11 -1.33 23.93
C GLY A 153 -3.27 0.18 24.10
N SER A 154 -3.81 0.90 23.11
CA SER A 154 -4.17 2.31 23.28
C SER A 154 -5.42 2.44 24.17
N PRO A 155 -5.53 3.48 25.03
CA PRO A 155 -6.75 3.74 25.77
C PRO A 155 -7.89 4.06 24.80
N LYS A 156 -8.90 3.20 24.75
CA LYS A 156 -10.08 3.34 23.88
C LYS A 156 -11.22 3.95 24.69
N ILE A 157 -11.36 5.27 24.61
CA ILE A 157 -12.49 5.99 25.20
C ILE A 157 -13.71 5.76 24.29
N ARG A 158 -14.90 5.55 24.87
CA ARG A 158 -16.13 5.42 24.07
C ARG A 158 -16.39 6.76 23.39
N LEU A 159 -16.48 6.72 22.07
CA LEU A 159 -16.53 7.90 21.22
C LEU A 159 -17.95 8.39 21.04
N GLU A 160 -18.08 9.67 20.72
CA GLU A 160 -19.36 10.24 20.26
C GLU A 160 -19.55 10.00 18.74
N ASN A 161 -18.47 9.92 17.95
CA ASN A 161 -18.47 9.63 16.50
C ASN A 161 -17.04 9.32 15.98
N GLU A 162 -16.93 9.02 14.69
CA GLU A 162 -15.65 8.69 14.01
C GLU A 162 -14.63 9.86 13.99
N TRP A 163 -15.04 11.12 14.22
CA TRP A 163 -14.12 12.28 14.25
C TRP A 163 -13.03 12.16 15.31
N GLN A 164 -13.34 11.47 16.41
CA GLN A 164 -12.45 11.35 17.55
C GLN A 164 -11.33 10.32 17.34
N HIS A 165 -11.35 9.57 16.22
CA HIS A 165 -10.21 8.75 15.79
C HIS A 165 -9.90 8.91 14.30
N HIS A 166 -8.78 9.58 14.01
CA HIS A 166 -8.31 9.74 12.65
C HIS A 166 -7.85 8.42 12.02
N THR A 167 -7.32 7.46 12.78
CA THR A 167 -6.77 6.21 12.22
C THR A 167 -7.81 5.33 11.49
N PRO A 168 -8.99 5.01 12.08
CA PRO A 168 -10.04 4.28 11.39
C PRO A 168 -10.68 5.10 10.26
N ARG A 169 -10.85 6.42 10.44
CA ARG A 169 -11.44 7.30 9.41
C ARG A 169 -10.56 7.39 8.17
N ARG A 170 -9.26 7.57 8.36
CA ARG A 170 -8.25 7.60 7.28
C ARG A 170 -8.16 6.26 6.58
N LEU A 171 -8.18 5.14 7.33
CA LEU A 171 -8.24 3.81 6.73
C LEU A 171 -9.52 3.60 5.92
N ARG A 172 -10.69 4.04 6.42
CA ARG A 172 -11.94 3.99 5.66
C ARG A 172 -11.80 4.74 4.33
N ALA A 173 -11.26 5.96 4.36
CA ALA A 173 -11.02 6.75 3.15
C ALA A 173 -10.10 6.02 2.15
N THR A 174 -9.01 5.39 2.63
CA THR A 174 -8.13 4.56 1.79
C THR A 174 -8.88 3.39 1.15
N LEU A 175 -9.71 2.67 1.92
CA LEU A 175 -10.50 1.55 1.40
C LEU A 175 -11.61 1.99 0.44
N GLU A 176 -12.19 3.18 0.65
CA GLU A 176 -13.16 3.82 -0.25
C GLU A 176 -12.51 4.25 -1.56
N ALA A 177 -11.30 4.83 -1.50
CA ALA A 177 -10.51 5.20 -2.68
C ALA A 177 -10.19 3.97 -3.54
N LEU A 178 -9.80 2.85 -2.92
CA LEU A 178 -9.62 1.55 -3.61
C LEU A 178 -10.95 0.90 -4.06
N ARG A 179 -12.09 1.49 -3.70
CA ARG A 179 -13.44 0.99 -3.96
C ARG A 179 -13.67 -0.41 -3.40
N LEU A 180 -12.95 -0.79 -2.33
CA LEU A 180 -13.15 -2.05 -1.61
C LEU A 180 -14.41 -1.98 -0.74
N VAL A 181 -14.74 -0.78 -0.29
CA VAL A 181 -15.93 -0.50 0.49
C VAL A 181 -16.73 0.61 -0.19
N ARG A 182 -18.03 0.63 0.06
CA ARG A 182 -18.92 1.70 -0.42
C ARG A 182 -20.05 1.94 0.57
N ARG A 183 -20.56 3.16 0.56
CA ARG A 183 -21.82 3.49 1.20
C ARG A 183 -23.00 3.03 0.33
N GLN A 184 -23.91 2.24 0.89
CA GLN A 184 -25.20 1.90 0.29
C GLN A 184 -26.28 1.97 1.37
N GLN A 185 -27.36 2.72 1.12
CA GLN A 185 -28.50 2.85 2.03
C GLN A 185 -28.09 3.25 3.47
N GLY A 186 -27.17 4.21 3.61
CA GLY A 186 -26.69 4.68 4.92
C GLY A 186 -25.81 3.69 5.68
N ARG A 187 -25.31 2.64 5.02
CA ARG A 187 -24.39 1.66 5.61
C ARG A 187 -23.10 1.57 4.81
N LEU A 188 -21.99 1.40 5.50
CA LEU A 188 -20.72 1.02 4.91
C LEU A 188 -20.69 -0.49 4.72
N GLN A 189 -20.30 -0.95 3.54
CA GLN A 189 -20.28 -2.37 3.21
C GLN A 189 -19.22 -2.67 2.13
N LEU A 190 -18.81 -3.94 2.05
CA LEU A 190 -17.87 -4.40 1.03
C LEU A 190 -18.45 -4.35 -0.38
N VAL A 191 -17.59 -4.01 -1.34
CA VAL A 191 -17.79 -4.32 -2.75
C VAL A 191 -17.23 -5.71 -3.01
N LYS A 192 -18.06 -6.74 -2.86
CA LYS A 192 -17.64 -8.16 -2.84
C LYS A 192 -16.68 -8.57 -3.97
N SER A 193 -16.94 -8.12 -5.20
CA SER A 193 -16.07 -8.46 -6.34
C SER A 193 -14.66 -7.87 -6.22
N ARG A 194 -14.54 -6.63 -5.74
CA ARG A 194 -13.26 -5.95 -5.55
C ARG A 194 -12.54 -6.45 -4.31
N TYR A 195 -13.28 -6.74 -3.25
CA TYR A 195 -12.74 -7.37 -2.04
C TYR A 195 -12.08 -8.71 -2.35
N GLN A 196 -12.78 -9.61 -3.06
CA GLN A 196 -12.21 -10.91 -3.43
C GLN A 196 -10.95 -10.75 -4.28
N ARG A 197 -11.01 -9.90 -5.32
CA ARG A 197 -9.84 -9.60 -6.15
C ARG A 197 -8.67 -9.08 -5.32
N PHE A 198 -8.92 -8.17 -4.39
CA PHE A 198 -7.89 -7.64 -3.50
C PHE A 198 -7.26 -8.73 -2.62
N LEU A 199 -8.05 -9.66 -2.09
CA LEU A 199 -7.54 -10.80 -1.33
C LEU A 199 -6.71 -11.76 -2.18
N ASP A 200 -7.07 -11.91 -3.46
CA ASP A 200 -6.38 -12.77 -4.41
C ASP A 200 -5.02 -12.18 -4.87
N LEU A 201 -4.78 -10.89 -4.62
CA LEU A 201 -3.50 -10.25 -4.95
C LEU A 201 -2.36 -10.74 -4.04
N PRO A 202 -1.13 -10.74 -4.56
CA PRO A 202 0.09 -10.80 -3.74
C PRO A 202 0.08 -9.81 -2.58
N VAL A 203 0.66 -10.20 -1.44
CA VAL A 203 0.73 -9.35 -0.24
C VAL A 203 1.44 -8.02 -0.51
N THR A 204 2.50 -8.05 -1.32
CA THR A 204 3.25 -6.86 -1.73
C THR A 204 2.40 -5.89 -2.55
N GLN A 205 1.48 -6.41 -3.37
CA GLN A 205 0.55 -5.59 -4.15
C GLN A 205 -0.59 -5.05 -3.30
N GLN A 206 -1.13 -5.84 -2.38
CA GLN A 206 -2.10 -5.36 -1.39
C GLN A 206 -1.52 -4.17 -0.61
N TYR A 207 -0.27 -4.32 -0.16
CA TYR A 207 0.47 -3.26 0.52
C TYR A 207 0.67 -2.02 -0.36
N TYR A 208 1.17 -2.20 -1.59
CA TYR A 208 1.40 -1.10 -2.52
C TYR A 208 0.11 -0.34 -2.83
N TYR A 209 -1.00 -1.02 -3.08
CA TYR A 209 -2.28 -0.36 -3.37
C TYR A 209 -2.81 0.44 -2.17
N LEU A 210 -2.65 -0.09 -0.96
CA LEU A 210 -3.00 0.67 0.24
C LEU A 210 -2.14 1.94 0.35
N TRP A 211 -0.82 1.80 0.21
CA TRP A 211 0.13 2.91 0.28
C TRP A 211 -0.16 3.97 -0.78
N HIS A 212 -0.28 3.55 -2.04
CA HIS A 212 -0.50 4.44 -3.18
C HIS A 212 -1.86 5.14 -3.09
N ALA A 213 -2.92 4.42 -2.73
CA ALA A 213 -4.23 5.04 -2.55
C ALA A 213 -4.21 6.08 -1.42
N GLU A 214 -3.52 5.79 -0.33
CA GLU A 214 -3.39 6.74 0.77
C GLU A 214 -2.51 7.94 0.42
N ALA A 215 -1.43 7.74 -0.34
CA ALA A 215 -0.55 8.82 -0.79
C ALA A 215 -1.25 9.76 -1.79
N TYR A 216 -1.96 9.20 -2.79
CA TYR A 216 -2.37 9.95 -3.97
C TYR A 216 -3.88 10.13 -4.15
N HIS A 217 -4.71 9.41 -3.38
CA HIS A 217 -6.16 9.43 -3.56
C HIS A 217 -6.93 9.77 -2.27
N VAL A 218 -6.24 9.84 -1.13
CA VAL A 218 -6.83 10.26 0.14
C VAL A 218 -6.32 11.65 0.49
N GLU A 219 -7.23 12.62 0.66
CA GLU A 219 -6.85 14.00 1.00
C GLU A 219 -6.35 14.10 2.44
N TRP A 220 -5.04 14.26 2.64
CA TRP A 220 -4.43 14.33 3.97
C TRP A 220 -4.91 15.54 4.78
N ALA A 221 -5.24 16.63 4.10
CA ALA A 221 -5.74 17.86 4.72
C ALA A 221 -7.00 17.63 5.58
N ALA A 222 -7.87 16.70 5.17
CA ALA A 222 -9.09 16.35 5.90
C ALA A 222 -8.84 15.76 7.30
N PHE A 223 -7.61 15.30 7.56
CA PHE A 223 -7.19 14.70 8.83
C PHE A 223 -6.19 15.57 9.60
N ALA A 224 -5.78 16.72 9.04
CA ALA A 224 -4.77 17.60 9.62
C ALA A 224 -5.36 18.80 10.38
N GLY A 225 -6.68 18.87 10.56
CA GLY A 225 -7.35 19.92 11.34
C GLY A 225 -6.94 21.34 10.89
N ILE A 226 -6.47 22.16 11.82
CA ILE A 226 -6.05 23.55 11.52
C ILE A 226 -4.80 23.63 10.62
N TRP A 227 -4.10 22.53 10.35
CA TRP A 227 -2.93 22.50 9.47
C TRP A 227 -3.25 22.01 8.06
N GLY A 228 -4.55 21.77 7.75
CA GLY A 228 -5.03 21.26 6.47
C GLY A 228 -4.37 21.91 5.25
N ASP A 229 -4.36 23.24 5.19
CA ASP A 229 -3.81 23.99 4.05
C ASP A 229 -2.31 23.71 3.80
N TYR A 230 -1.50 23.60 4.87
CA TYR A 230 -0.07 23.32 4.74
C TYR A 230 0.19 21.87 4.30
N ILE A 231 -0.58 20.94 4.87
CA ILE A 231 -0.48 19.50 4.56
C ILE A 231 -0.99 19.22 3.15
N HIS A 232 -1.99 19.97 2.67
CA HIS A 232 -2.47 19.92 1.30
C HIS A 232 -1.34 20.22 0.30
N ILE A 233 -0.64 21.35 0.47
CA ILE A 233 0.49 21.73 -0.40
C ILE A 233 1.61 20.69 -0.35
N LEU A 234 1.87 20.12 0.83
CA LEU A 234 2.84 19.04 0.98
C LEU A 234 2.46 17.83 0.13
N GLN A 235 1.19 17.43 0.16
CA GLN A 235 0.67 16.31 -0.61
C GLN A 235 0.57 16.59 -2.12
N GLU A 236 0.24 17.82 -2.54
CA GLU A 236 0.26 18.18 -3.96
C GLU A 236 1.67 18.10 -4.58
N ASN A 237 2.69 18.22 -3.73
CA ASN A 237 4.09 18.22 -4.13
C ASN A 237 4.85 17.02 -3.52
N LEU A 238 4.23 15.84 -3.49
CA LEU A 238 4.81 14.61 -2.91
C LEU A 238 6.19 14.24 -3.48
N ALA A 239 6.47 14.54 -4.75
CA ALA A 239 7.78 14.29 -5.35
C ALA A 239 8.93 14.99 -4.59
N LEU A 240 8.68 16.20 -4.06
CA LEU A 240 9.66 16.90 -3.23
C LEU A 240 9.85 16.19 -1.89
N LEU A 241 8.76 15.71 -1.27
CA LEU A 241 8.82 14.92 -0.04
C LEU A 241 9.62 13.63 -0.24
N TRP A 242 9.38 12.92 -1.34
CA TRP A 242 10.12 11.70 -1.69
C TRP A 242 11.62 11.98 -1.87
N SER A 243 11.98 13.09 -2.51
CA SER A 243 13.39 13.48 -2.68
C SER A 243 14.12 13.72 -1.34
N LEU A 244 13.42 14.22 -0.32
CA LEU A 244 13.98 14.38 1.03
C LEU A 244 14.22 13.02 1.70
N CYS A 245 13.37 12.04 1.41
CA CYS A 245 13.50 10.69 1.96
C CYS A 245 14.68 9.94 1.32
N ASP A 246 14.87 10.08 0.01
CA ASP A 246 15.93 9.40 -0.74
C ASP A 246 17.35 9.87 -0.39
N ALA A 247 17.49 11.10 0.08
CA ALA A 247 18.75 11.61 0.60
C ALA A 247 19.24 10.85 1.85
N VAL A 248 18.39 10.01 2.44
CA VAL A 248 18.66 9.25 3.66
C VAL A 248 18.75 7.76 3.36
N LEU A 249 19.87 7.15 3.76
CA LEU A 249 20.07 5.71 3.60
C LEU A 249 19.25 4.90 4.62
N PRO A 250 18.85 3.65 4.27
CA PRO A 250 18.22 2.74 5.21
C PRO A 250 19.02 2.55 6.49
N GLY A 251 18.32 2.48 7.63
CA GLY A 251 18.91 2.30 8.96
C GLY A 251 19.70 3.50 9.47
N MET A 252 19.87 4.57 8.68
CA MET A 252 20.56 5.77 9.11
C MET A 252 19.64 6.61 10.01
N PRO A 253 20.00 6.83 11.29
CA PRO A 253 19.16 7.62 12.19
C PRO A 253 19.21 9.10 11.81
N VAL A 254 18.03 9.68 11.61
CA VAL A 254 17.80 11.10 11.37
C VAL A 254 17.08 11.69 12.56
N ASN A 255 17.57 12.81 13.07
CA ASN A 255 16.89 13.54 14.13
C ASN A 255 15.58 14.15 13.59
N LEU A 256 14.46 13.94 14.28
CA LEU A 256 13.14 14.43 13.88
C LEU A 256 13.10 15.95 13.70
N ARG A 257 13.84 16.72 14.53
CA ARG A 257 13.92 18.17 14.38
C ARG A 257 14.63 18.56 13.10
N ARG A 258 15.70 17.83 12.75
CA ARG A 258 16.42 18.03 11.49
C ARG A 258 15.52 17.71 10.29
N TRP A 259 14.83 16.58 10.31
CA TRP A 259 13.91 16.21 9.24
C TRP A 259 12.79 17.25 9.06
N ASN A 260 12.18 17.71 10.16
CA ASN A 260 11.18 18.79 10.10
C ASN A 260 11.75 20.10 9.55
N GLN A 261 13.00 20.42 9.87
CA GLN A 261 13.67 21.60 9.31
C GLN A 261 13.88 21.44 7.79
N GLU A 262 14.28 20.25 7.32
CA GLU A 262 14.45 19.97 5.89
C GLU A 262 13.11 20.07 5.13
N VAL A 263 12.02 19.56 5.72
CA VAL A 263 10.66 19.77 5.19
C VAL A 263 10.31 21.25 5.20
N TRP A 264 10.55 21.96 6.29
CA TRP A 264 10.29 23.40 6.38
C TRP A 264 11.02 24.17 5.28
N ASP A 265 12.33 23.97 5.14
CA ASP A 265 13.15 24.70 4.16
C ASP A 265 12.71 24.39 2.72
N THR A 266 12.25 23.16 2.46
CA THR A 266 11.77 22.73 1.13
C THR A 266 10.42 23.34 0.78
N TYR A 267 9.48 23.37 1.74
CA TYR A 267 8.09 23.77 1.49
C TYR A 267 7.77 25.22 1.85
N TYR A 268 8.64 25.90 2.60
CA TYR A 268 8.47 27.30 2.97
C TYR A 268 8.16 28.21 1.77
N PRO A 269 8.90 28.15 0.64
CA PRO A 269 8.61 29.01 -0.50
C PRO A 269 7.22 28.76 -1.10
N LEU A 270 6.73 27.52 -1.06
CA LEU A 270 5.40 27.16 -1.55
C LEU A 270 4.31 27.70 -0.61
N TRP A 271 4.49 27.55 0.69
CA TRP A 271 3.58 28.12 1.70
C TRP A 271 3.55 29.64 1.69
N GLU A 272 4.68 30.28 1.37
CA GLU A 272 4.76 31.74 1.19
C GLU A 272 3.99 32.18 -0.06
N GLN A 273 4.18 31.50 -1.19
CA GLN A 273 3.48 31.78 -2.44
C GLN A 273 1.96 31.65 -2.31
N GLU A 274 1.49 30.64 -1.58
CA GLU A 274 0.07 30.42 -1.28
C GLU A 274 -0.46 31.35 -0.16
N GLY A 275 0.38 32.26 0.36
CA GLY A 275 -0.02 33.24 1.37
C GLY A 275 -0.41 32.62 2.72
N LEU A 276 0.03 31.40 3.01
CA LEU A 276 -0.27 30.70 4.27
C LEU A 276 0.59 31.19 5.43
N LEU A 277 1.74 31.81 5.13
CA LEU A 277 2.66 32.35 6.13
C LEU A 277 2.36 33.81 6.47
N ASP A 278 1.62 34.49 5.60
CA ASP A 278 1.09 35.81 5.89
C ASP A 278 -0.04 35.70 6.91
N LYS A 279 -0.12 36.69 7.82
CA LYS A 279 -1.19 36.78 8.82
C LYS A 279 -2.54 36.65 8.13
N HIS A 280 -3.16 35.47 8.20
CA HIS A 280 -4.52 35.30 7.73
C HIS A 280 -5.38 36.40 8.37
N ARG A 281 -6.05 37.19 7.54
CA ARG A 281 -6.86 38.35 7.97
C ARG A 281 -7.99 37.99 8.95
N ASN A 282 -8.27 36.70 9.14
CA ASN A 282 -9.39 36.19 9.94
C ASN A 282 -8.98 35.47 11.24
N PHE A 283 -7.68 35.28 11.51
CA PHE A 283 -7.21 34.66 12.76
C PHE A 283 -6.57 35.69 13.69
N THR A 284 -6.75 35.51 15.00
CA THR A 284 -5.99 36.29 15.97
C THR A 284 -4.49 36.03 15.77
N ALA A 285 -3.65 37.04 16.00
CA ALA A 285 -2.20 36.91 15.86
C ALA A 285 -1.65 35.71 16.66
N LEU A 286 -2.27 35.40 17.81
CA LEU A 286 -1.95 34.24 18.64
C LEU A 286 -2.19 32.90 17.91
N MET A 287 -3.32 32.74 17.23
CA MET A 287 -3.61 31.50 16.48
C MET A 287 -2.68 31.30 15.29
N SER A 288 -2.26 32.39 14.64
CA SER A 288 -1.28 32.32 13.54
C SER A 288 0.10 31.86 14.05
N VAL A 289 0.53 32.41 15.20
CA VAL A 289 1.76 32.02 15.89
C VAL A 289 1.70 30.54 16.29
N VAL A 290 0.60 30.10 16.92
CA VAL A 290 0.40 28.70 17.31
C VAL A 290 0.47 27.77 16.10
N ARG A 291 -0.22 28.07 14.99
CA ARG A 291 -0.19 27.25 13.77
C ARG A 291 1.22 27.07 13.24
N ILE A 292 1.96 28.16 13.06
CA ILE A 292 3.33 28.15 12.52
C ILE A 292 4.28 27.36 13.42
N HIS A 293 4.28 27.63 14.73
CA HIS A 293 5.20 26.95 15.65
C HIS A 293 4.85 25.48 15.92
N SER A 294 3.59 25.08 15.72
CA SER A 294 3.15 23.68 15.87
C SER A 294 3.17 22.88 14.56
N LEU A 295 3.39 23.53 13.41
CA LEU A 295 3.41 22.86 12.11
C LEU A 295 4.42 21.69 12.04
N PRO A 296 5.67 21.80 12.56
CA PRO A 296 6.59 20.66 12.61
C PRO A 296 6.02 19.43 13.31
N THR A 297 5.30 19.64 14.42
CA THR A 297 4.63 18.55 15.15
C THR A 297 3.53 17.93 14.30
N ALA A 298 2.74 18.75 13.60
CA ALA A 298 1.68 18.28 12.72
C ALA A 298 2.22 17.46 11.54
N VAL A 299 3.31 17.92 10.91
CA VAL A 299 4.00 17.17 9.83
C VAL A 299 4.52 15.85 10.38
N THR A 300 5.17 15.85 11.55
CA THR A 300 5.65 14.63 12.20
C THR A 300 4.51 13.64 12.46
N GLN A 301 3.39 14.13 12.98
CA GLN A 301 2.24 13.27 13.25
C GLN A 301 1.64 12.71 11.94
N MET A 302 1.38 13.56 10.95
CA MET A 302 0.66 13.16 9.74
C MET A 302 1.49 12.32 8.77
N VAL A 303 2.77 12.68 8.60
CA VAL A 303 3.67 12.07 7.61
C VAL A 303 4.51 10.97 8.24
N VAL A 304 5.18 11.24 9.36
CA VAL A 304 6.07 10.24 9.97
C VAL A 304 5.26 9.18 10.71
N LYS A 305 4.36 9.59 11.60
CA LYS A 305 3.61 8.65 12.45
C LYS A 305 2.48 7.97 11.69
N ASP A 306 1.56 8.76 11.14
CA ASP A 306 0.32 8.22 10.60
C ASP A 306 0.50 7.58 9.22
N PHE A 307 1.56 7.94 8.49
CA PHE A 307 1.88 7.38 7.17
C PHE A 307 3.15 6.50 7.20
N PHE A 308 4.35 7.05 7.45
CA PHE A 308 5.59 6.27 7.31
C PHE A 308 5.66 5.08 8.26
N GLU A 309 5.47 5.27 9.56
CA GLU A 309 5.52 4.16 10.52
C GLU A 309 4.42 3.13 10.24
N ARG A 310 3.22 3.59 9.85
CA ARG A 310 2.09 2.72 9.57
C ARG A 310 2.37 1.75 8.42
N TYR A 311 3.00 2.25 7.37
CA TYR A 311 3.44 1.48 6.21
C TYR A 311 4.84 0.86 6.42
N GLY A 312 5.42 1.02 7.61
CA GLY A 312 6.76 0.54 7.95
C GLY A 312 7.88 1.23 7.19
N LEU A 313 7.65 2.33 6.47
CA LEU A 313 8.67 3.04 5.70
C LEU A 313 9.78 3.62 6.58
N ALA A 314 9.43 3.91 7.83
CA ALA A 314 10.36 4.35 8.85
C ALA A 314 9.96 3.78 10.22
N SER A 315 10.91 3.76 11.15
CA SER A 315 10.69 3.51 12.57
C SER A 315 11.19 4.70 13.37
N THR A 316 10.48 5.15 14.40
CA THR A 316 11.01 6.14 15.35
C THR A 316 11.34 5.55 16.70
N GLU A 317 12.39 6.10 17.30
CA GLU A 317 12.79 5.86 18.68
C GLU A 317 13.16 7.20 19.32
N GLY A 318 12.29 7.70 20.21
CA GLY A 318 12.48 8.99 20.87
C GLY A 318 12.49 10.16 19.86
N GLU A 319 13.62 10.87 19.78
CA GLU A 319 13.80 12.01 18.86
C GLU A 319 14.37 11.62 17.49
N HIS A 320 14.52 10.33 17.21
CA HIS A 320 15.13 9.84 15.98
C HIS A 320 14.15 9.01 15.16
N LEU A 321 14.30 9.07 13.83
CA LEU A 321 13.67 8.17 12.87
C LEU A 321 14.75 7.49 12.04
N ALA A 322 14.50 6.26 11.59
CA ALA A 322 15.32 5.58 10.60
C ALA A 322 14.43 5.01 9.51
N TYR A 323 14.80 5.20 8.24
CA TYR A 323 14.10 4.57 7.12
C TYR A 323 14.41 3.08 7.08
N THR A 324 13.42 2.29 6.69
CA THR A 324 13.58 0.85 6.49
C THR A 324 14.09 0.55 5.08
N ASP A 325 14.72 -0.62 4.91
CA ASP A 325 15.16 -1.08 3.58
C ASP A 325 13.98 -1.15 2.60
N HIS A 326 12.83 -1.62 3.08
CA HIS A 326 11.64 -1.75 2.26
C HIS A 326 11.01 -0.40 1.93
N GLY A 327 11.03 0.56 2.87
CA GLY A 327 10.57 1.92 2.61
C GLY A 327 11.40 2.63 1.55
N TYR A 328 12.72 2.51 1.64
CA TYR A 328 13.65 3.03 0.63
C TYR A 328 13.41 2.41 -0.74
N ASN A 329 13.28 1.08 -0.80
CA ASN A 329 13.01 0.36 -2.06
C ASN A 329 11.69 0.75 -2.70
N LEU A 330 10.64 0.99 -1.89
CA LEU A 330 9.35 1.45 -2.39
C LEU A 330 9.45 2.86 -2.99
N LEU A 331 10.05 3.81 -2.27
CA LEU A 331 10.19 5.20 -2.72
C LEU A 331 11.10 5.32 -3.94
N SER A 332 12.20 4.55 -3.96
CA SER A 332 13.09 4.49 -5.12
C SER A 332 12.38 3.91 -6.35
N ALA A 333 11.52 2.90 -6.17
CA ALA A 333 10.73 2.34 -7.28
C ALA A 333 9.68 3.34 -7.79
N GLU A 334 8.99 4.07 -6.90
CA GLU A 334 8.04 5.11 -7.27
C GLU A 334 8.68 6.19 -8.17
N GLN A 335 9.92 6.59 -7.89
CA GLN A 335 10.63 7.58 -8.69
C GLN A 335 11.13 7.07 -10.04
N SER A 336 11.15 5.74 -10.25
CA SER A 336 11.53 5.16 -11.54
C SER A 336 10.41 5.15 -12.58
N GLU A 337 9.23 5.70 -12.25
CA GLU A 337 8.05 5.94 -13.11
C GLU A 337 7.32 4.70 -13.68
N ASP A 338 7.70 3.47 -13.30
CA ASP A 338 7.14 2.23 -13.85
C ASP A 338 5.99 1.61 -13.01
N LEU A 339 5.50 2.30 -11.98
CA LEU A 339 4.47 1.72 -11.10
C LEU A 339 3.03 2.02 -11.57
N PRO A 340 2.18 0.99 -11.71
CA PRO A 340 0.81 1.15 -12.17
C PRO A 340 -0.10 1.75 -11.09
N CYS A 341 -1.00 2.64 -11.49
CA CYS A 341 -1.94 3.30 -10.58
C CYS A 341 -2.84 2.28 -9.85
N ALA A 342 -2.96 2.41 -8.53
CA ALA A 342 -3.77 1.50 -7.70
C ALA A 342 -5.24 1.39 -8.13
N LEU A 343 -5.79 2.41 -8.78
CA LEU A 343 -7.17 2.41 -9.27
C LEU A 343 -7.37 1.49 -10.49
N ASP A 344 -6.38 1.39 -11.37
CA ASP A 344 -6.45 0.68 -12.65
C ASP A 344 -6.49 -0.84 -12.51
N LEU A 345 -6.06 -1.35 -11.35
CA LEU A 345 -5.72 -2.75 -11.14
C LEU A 345 -6.83 -3.53 -10.42
N LEU A 346 -7.77 -2.80 -9.81
CA LEU A 346 -8.98 -3.36 -9.18
C LEU A 346 -10.22 -3.24 -10.09
N HIS A 347 -10.04 -2.89 -11.38
CA HIS A 347 -11.12 -2.62 -12.32
C HIS A 347 -11.90 -3.84 -12.81
#